data_AF-A0AAX3U2J3-F1
#
_entry.id   AF-A0AAX3U2J3-F1
#
_cell.length_a   1.000
_cell.length_b   1.000
_cell.length_c   1.000
_cell.angle_alpha   90.00
_cell.angle_beta   90.00
_cell.angle_gamma   90.00
#
_symmetry.space_group_name_H-M   'P 1'
#
loop_
_entity.id
_entity.type
_entity.pdbx_description
1 polymer ?
#
loop_
_entity_poly.entity_id
_entity_poly.type
_entity_poly.pdbx_seq_one_letter_code
_entity_poly.pdbx_strand_id
1 'polypeptide(L)'
;MKRQGGFTLIELVVVIVILGILAVTAAPRFLNLQDDARSASLQGLKGAMQGAAGIIYGKAAIEGQETGLSGAISVAGSTLQLNYGYPEATSSALNLVVDGLSDDWSVLSGGTAADGSGSISYGFSGYTACYVTYTAATSDNISATTVVQGSGCK
;
A
#
# COMPACT_ATOMS: atom_id res chain seq x y z
N MET A 1 -36.00 30.58 44.03
CA MET A 1 -35.01 30.99 43.01
C MET A 1 -33.73 30.18 43.25
N LYS A 2 -33.37 29.24 42.36
CA LYS A 2 -32.09 28.52 42.44
C LYS A 2 -31.00 29.48 41.98
N ARG A 3 -29.97 29.73 42.80
CA ARG A 3 -28.78 30.48 42.38
C ARG A 3 -28.00 29.60 41.41
N GLN A 4 -27.93 30.02 40.15
CA GLN A 4 -27.01 29.43 39.17
C GLN A 4 -25.60 29.85 39.59
N GLY A 5 -24.80 28.90 40.08
CA GLY A 5 -23.38 29.15 40.35
C GLY A 5 -22.69 29.44 39.03
N GLY A 6 -22.19 30.66 38.84
CA GLY A 6 -21.35 31.00 37.70
C GLY A 6 -20.00 30.28 37.80
N PHE A 7 -19.44 29.92 36.65
CA PHE A 7 -18.08 29.36 36.54
C PHE A 7 -17.06 30.42 36.99
N THR A 8 -16.07 30.04 37.79
CA THR A 8 -15.01 30.97 38.21
C THR A 8 -13.94 31.10 37.14
N LEU A 9 -13.29 32.27 37.05
CA LEU A 9 -12.17 32.47 36.12
C LEU A 9 -11.01 31.50 36.40
N ILE A 10 -10.78 31.16 37.67
CA ILE A 10 -9.71 30.22 38.05
C ILE A 10 -9.99 28.81 37.56
N GLU A 11 -11.24 28.34 37.61
CA GLU A 11 -11.61 27.02 37.06
C GLU A 11 -11.36 26.94 35.56
N LEU A 12 -11.72 27.99 34.81
CA LEU A 12 -11.46 28.03 33.37
C LEU A 12 -9.95 28.03 33.07
N VAL A 13 -9.16 28.78 33.83
CA VAL A 13 -7.69 28.82 33.68
C VAL A 13 -7.06 27.47 33.99
N VAL A 14 -7.49 26.79 35.05
CA VAL A 14 -6.94 25.46 35.40
C VAL A 14 -7.25 24.44 34.30
N VAL A 15 -8.44 24.47 33.71
CA VAL A 15 -8.82 23.55 32.61
C VAL A 15 -7.92 23.74 31.38
N ILE A 16 -7.69 24.98 30.94
CA ILE A 16 -6.82 25.22 29.76
C ILE A 16 -5.37 24.82 30.03
N VAL A 17 -4.88 24.98 31.26
CA VAL A 17 -3.52 24.55 31.64
C VAL A 17 -3.41 23.03 31.58
N ILE A 18 -4.39 22.30 32.13
CA ILE A 18 -4.42 20.83 32.08
C ILE A 18 -4.50 20.35 30.63
N LEU A 19 -5.39 20.93 29.81
CA LEU A 19 -5.49 20.58 28.39
C LEU A 19 -4.20 20.88 27.63
N GLY A 20 -3.51 21.97 27.96
CA GLY A 20 -2.20 22.31 27.39
C GLY A 20 -1.13 21.25 27.67
N ILE A 21 -1.03 20.77 28.91
CA ILE A 21 -0.07 19.72 29.30
C ILE A 21 -0.40 18.39 28.60
N LEU A 22 -1.68 18.02 28.54
CA LEU A 22 -2.13 16.81 27.86
C LEU A 22 -1.87 16.87 26.36
N ALA A 23 -2.08 18.03 25.72
CA ALA A 23 -1.84 18.20 24.29
C ALA A 23 -0.36 18.00 23.92
N VAL A 24 0.57 18.57 24.68
CA VAL A 24 2.02 18.47 24.42
C VAL A 24 2.53 17.03 24.59
N THR A 25 1.98 16.28 25.53
CA THR A 25 2.38 14.88 25.77
C THR A 25 1.70 13.89 24.83
N ALA A 26 0.46 14.16 24.39
CA ALA A 26 -0.29 13.30 23.49
C ALA A 26 0.11 13.47 22.01
N ALA A 27 0.42 14.70 21.57
CA ALA A 27 0.69 14.97 20.16
C ALA A 27 1.84 14.13 19.56
N PRO A 28 3.02 13.98 20.22
CA PRO A 28 4.10 13.15 19.68
C PRO A 28 3.71 11.68 19.55
N ARG A 29 2.93 11.14 20.50
CA ARG A 29 2.44 9.75 20.46
C ARG A 29 1.43 9.54 19.35
N PHE A 30 0.53 10.50 19.14
CA PHE A 30 -0.48 10.41 18.08
C PHE A 30 0.13 10.46 16.68
N LEU A 31 1.22 11.21 16.48
CA LEU A 31 1.96 11.23 15.21
C LEU A 31 2.63 9.88 14.92
N ASN A 32 3.34 9.31 15.90
CA ASN A 32 3.99 7.99 15.73
C ASN A 32 2.97 6.89 15.41
N LEU A 33 1.80 6.89 16.08
CA LEU A 33 0.77 5.88 15.84
C LEU A 33 0.22 5.92 14.41
N GLN A 34 0.12 7.10 13.80
CA GLN A 34 -0.31 7.23 12.41
C GLN A 34 0.73 6.68 11.43
N ASP A 35 2.02 6.93 11.68
CA ASP A 35 3.10 6.37 10.86
C ASP A 35 3.16 4.84 10.99
N ASP A 36 3.02 4.30 12.19
CA ASP A 36 2.95 2.86 12.44
C ASP A 36 1.75 2.22 11.73
N ALA A 37 0.58 2.87 11.79
CA ALA A 37 -0.63 2.40 11.10
C ALA A 37 -0.46 2.39 9.56
N ARG A 38 0.20 3.40 9.00
CA ARG A 38 0.52 3.45 7.57
C ARG A 38 1.52 2.35 7.18
N SER A 39 2.58 2.17 7.97
CA SER A 39 3.57 1.10 7.77
C SER A 39 2.90 -0.28 7.78
N ALA A 40 2.05 -0.55 8.78
CA ALA A 40 1.29 -1.80 8.87
C ALA A 40 0.36 -2.03 7.68
N SER A 41 -0.33 -0.98 7.21
CA SER A 41 -1.20 -1.06 6.04
C SER A 41 -0.41 -1.39 4.77
N LEU A 42 0.75 -0.77 4.57
CA LEU A 42 1.64 -1.04 3.45
C LEU A 42 2.23 -2.46 3.51
N GLN A 43 2.53 -2.98 4.71
CA GLN A 43 2.92 -4.39 4.87
C GLN A 43 1.77 -5.34 4.52
N GLY A 44 0.54 -4.98 4.87
CA GLY A 44 -0.66 -5.71 4.44
C GLY A 44 -0.80 -5.73 2.92
N LEU A 45 -0.65 -4.58 2.26
CA LEU A 45 -0.67 -4.48 0.80
C LEU A 45 0.44 -5.34 0.17
N LYS A 46 1.67 -5.27 0.68
CA LYS A 46 2.77 -6.13 0.22
C LYS A 46 2.36 -7.60 0.26
N GLY A 47 1.79 -8.07 1.38
CA GLY A 47 1.33 -9.44 1.52
C GLY A 47 0.25 -9.81 0.49
N ALA A 48 -0.71 -8.91 0.27
CA ALA A 48 -1.77 -9.10 -0.74
C ALA A 48 -1.20 -9.20 -2.17
N MET A 49 -0.26 -8.31 -2.55
CA MET A 49 0.40 -8.34 -3.85
C MET A 49 1.24 -9.60 -4.06
N GLN A 50 2.00 -10.03 -3.05
CA GLN A 50 2.78 -11.27 -3.12
C GLN A 50 1.88 -12.51 -3.25
N GLY A 51 0.79 -12.55 -2.48
CA GLY A 51 -0.20 -13.62 -2.57
C GLY A 51 -0.86 -13.67 -3.94
N ALA A 52 -1.31 -12.53 -4.45
CA ALA A 52 -1.90 -12.41 -5.78
C ALA A 52 -0.91 -12.88 -6.88
N ALA A 53 0.33 -12.42 -6.83
CA ALA A 53 1.37 -12.82 -7.78
C ALA A 53 1.60 -14.35 -7.78
N GLY A 54 1.62 -14.98 -6.60
CA GLY A 54 1.76 -16.44 -6.49
C GLY A 54 0.55 -17.21 -7.03
N ILE A 55 -0.68 -16.73 -6.77
CA ILE A 55 -1.91 -17.33 -7.30
C ILE A 55 -1.92 -17.24 -8.83
N ILE A 56 -1.55 -16.09 -9.38
CA ILE A 56 -1.50 -15.87 -10.82
C ILE A 56 -0.44 -16.75 -11.48
N TYR A 57 0.74 -16.87 -10.89
CA TYR A 57 1.76 -17.78 -11.38
C TYR A 57 1.26 -19.23 -11.43
N GLY A 58 0.57 -19.69 -10.37
CA GLY A 58 -0.05 -21.02 -10.36
C GLY A 58 -1.07 -21.20 -11.48
N LYS A 59 -1.90 -20.19 -11.75
CA LYS A 59 -2.86 -20.21 -12.86
C LYS A 59 -2.15 -20.20 -14.23
N ALA A 60 -1.11 -19.38 -14.38
CA ALA A 60 -0.30 -19.32 -15.59
C ALA A 60 0.34 -20.68 -15.90
N ALA A 61 0.84 -21.39 -14.89
CA ALA A 61 1.42 -22.72 -15.05
C ALA A 61 0.38 -23.78 -15.50
N ILE A 62 -0.87 -23.67 -15.05
CA ILE A 62 -1.96 -24.55 -15.51
C ILE A 62 -2.29 -24.28 -16.99
N GLU A 63 -2.18 -23.03 -17.42
CA GLU A 63 -2.47 -22.60 -18.79
C GLU A 63 -1.25 -22.65 -19.73
N GLY A 64 -0.08 -23.07 -19.24
CA GLY A 64 1.16 -23.16 -20.01
C GLY A 64 1.74 -21.78 -20.38
N GLN A 65 1.49 -20.76 -19.56
CA GLN A 65 1.91 -19.36 -19.74
C GLN A 65 2.87 -18.91 -18.62
N GLU A 66 3.50 -19.85 -17.92
CA GLU A 66 4.43 -19.60 -16.82
C GLU A 66 5.85 -19.19 -17.26
N THR A 67 6.14 -19.29 -18.56
CA THR A 67 7.45 -18.97 -19.14
C THR A 67 7.33 -17.90 -20.21
N GLY A 68 8.47 -17.28 -20.51
CA GLY A 68 8.59 -16.30 -21.58
C GLY A 68 8.22 -14.88 -21.16
N LEU A 69 8.72 -13.94 -21.96
CA LEU A 69 8.63 -12.51 -21.65
C LEU A 69 7.20 -11.97 -21.65
N SER A 70 6.32 -12.57 -22.46
CA SER A 70 4.93 -12.13 -22.62
C SER A 70 4.03 -13.36 -22.68
N GLY A 71 3.00 -13.36 -21.83
CA GLY A 71 1.92 -14.33 -21.81
C GLY A 71 0.62 -13.64 -21.45
N ALA A 72 -0.51 -14.32 -21.64
CA ALA A 72 -1.81 -13.77 -21.26
C ALA A 72 -2.74 -14.86 -20.75
N ILE A 73 -3.45 -14.54 -19.66
CA ILE A 73 -4.45 -15.44 -19.05
C ILE A 73 -5.74 -14.68 -18.77
N SER A 74 -6.87 -15.39 -18.69
CA SER A 74 -8.14 -14.75 -18.34
C SER A 74 -8.37 -14.76 -16.82
N VAL A 75 -8.58 -13.59 -16.21
CA VAL A 75 -8.91 -13.43 -14.79
C VAL A 75 -10.17 -12.58 -14.66
N ALA A 76 -11.19 -13.11 -13.98
CA ALA A 76 -12.48 -12.43 -13.79
C ALA A 76 -13.12 -11.91 -15.10
N GLY A 77 -12.96 -12.65 -16.20
CA GLY A 77 -13.49 -12.26 -17.52
C GLY A 77 -12.68 -11.18 -18.25
N SER A 78 -11.56 -10.72 -17.68
CA SER A 78 -10.62 -9.78 -18.30
C SER A 78 -9.31 -10.48 -18.68
N THR A 79 -8.62 -9.97 -19.68
CA THR A 79 -7.29 -10.48 -20.07
C THR A 79 -6.21 -9.84 -19.20
N LEU A 80 -5.50 -10.67 -18.45
CA LEU A 80 -4.34 -10.28 -17.66
C LEU A 80 -3.06 -10.58 -18.45
N GLN A 81 -2.24 -9.55 -18.66
CA GLN A 81 -0.92 -9.69 -19.27
C GLN A 81 0.11 -10.14 -18.22
N LEU A 82 0.98 -11.05 -18.62
CA LEU A 82 1.96 -11.69 -17.78
C LEU A 82 3.36 -11.52 -18.33
N ASN A 83 4.33 -11.38 -17.42
CA ASN A 83 5.75 -11.52 -17.70
C ASN A 83 6.27 -12.72 -16.90
N TYR A 84 6.77 -13.73 -17.60
CA TYR A 84 7.31 -14.96 -17.00
C TYR A 84 6.34 -15.60 -16.00
N GLY A 85 5.04 -15.64 -16.34
CA GLY A 85 3.98 -16.19 -15.49
C GLY A 85 3.46 -15.28 -14.38
N TYR A 86 4.07 -14.12 -14.14
CA TYR A 86 3.62 -13.17 -13.11
C TYR A 86 2.88 -11.98 -13.74
N PRO A 87 1.98 -11.29 -13.01
CA PRO A 87 1.36 -10.06 -13.50
C PRO A 87 2.39 -9.04 -13.97
N GLU A 88 2.14 -8.38 -15.09
CA GLU A 88 2.91 -7.20 -15.48
C GLU A 88 2.89 -6.12 -14.38
N ALA A 89 3.96 -5.33 -14.28
CA ALA A 89 4.05 -4.18 -13.39
C ALA A 89 3.26 -2.96 -13.92
N THR A 90 1.99 -3.18 -14.32
CA THR A 90 1.06 -2.13 -14.74
C THR A 90 -0.09 -1.99 -13.76
N SER A 91 -0.68 -0.79 -13.69
CA SER A 91 -1.88 -0.56 -12.87
C SER A 91 -3.06 -1.39 -13.35
N SER A 92 -3.24 -1.53 -14.67
CA SER A 92 -4.29 -2.36 -15.25
C SER A 92 -4.17 -3.83 -14.83
N ALA A 93 -2.97 -4.41 -14.87
CA ALA A 93 -2.75 -5.79 -14.48
C ALA A 93 -2.94 -6.00 -12.97
N LEU A 94 -2.37 -5.12 -12.15
CA LEU A 94 -2.41 -5.27 -10.69
C LEU A 94 -3.79 -5.02 -10.09
N ASN A 95 -4.58 -4.09 -10.65
CA ASN A 95 -5.96 -3.84 -10.23
C ASN A 95 -6.89 -5.05 -10.48
N LEU A 96 -6.54 -5.95 -11.41
CA LEU A 96 -7.32 -7.16 -11.66
C LEU A 96 -7.04 -8.27 -10.65
N VAL A 97 -5.92 -8.20 -9.93
CA VAL A 97 -5.43 -9.30 -9.09
C VAL A 97 -5.36 -8.94 -7.61
N VAL A 98 -5.35 -7.65 -7.28
CA VAL A 98 -5.41 -7.14 -5.90
C VAL A 98 -6.66 -6.31 -5.74
N ASP A 99 -7.53 -6.75 -4.83
CA ASP A 99 -8.78 -6.07 -4.50
C ASP A 99 -8.53 -4.72 -3.80
N GLY A 100 -9.38 -3.73 -4.09
CA GLY A 100 -9.30 -2.38 -3.52
C GLY A 100 -8.09 -1.54 -3.93
N LEU A 101 -7.24 -2.01 -4.87
CA LEU A 101 -6.00 -1.33 -5.24
C LEU A 101 -6.23 0.07 -5.87
N SER A 102 -7.35 0.26 -6.59
CA SER A 102 -7.72 1.54 -7.19
C SER A 102 -8.36 2.53 -6.21
N ASP A 103 -8.87 2.03 -5.09
CA ASP A 103 -9.75 2.79 -4.20
C ASP A 103 -8.94 3.29 -2.99
N ASP A 104 -8.19 2.39 -2.36
CA ASP A 104 -7.45 2.67 -1.12
C ASP A 104 -6.03 3.17 -1.38
N TRP A 105 -5.49 2.95 -2.59
CA TRP A 105 -4.08 3.17 -2.90
C TRP A 105 -3.89 4.06 -4.13
N SER A 106 -2.80 4.81 -4.12
CA SER A 106 -2.40 5.66 -5.24
C SER A 106 -1.11 5.15 -5.87
N VAL A 107 -1.05 5.15 -7.21
CA VAL A 107 0.18 4.90 -7.96
C VAL A 107 1.10 6.11 -7.78
N LEU A 108 2.28 5.90 -7.21
CA LEU A 108 3.28 6.95 -7.01
C LEU A 108 4.20 7.10 -8.22
N SER A 109 4.62 5.97 -8.78
CA SER A 109 5.52 5.92 -9.93
C SER A 109 5.56 4.53 -10.54
N GLY A 110 6.12 4.46 -11.76
CA GLY A 110 6.49 3.20 -12.38
C GLY A 110 5.60 2.76 -13.53
N GLY A 111 5.80 1.51 -13.94
CA GLY A 111 5.22 0.89 -15.11
C GLY A 111 6.11 -0.22 -15.67
N THR A 112 5.61 -0.88 -16.70
CA THR A 112 6.36 -1.90 -17.45
C THR A 112 7.06 -1.25 -18.65
N ALA A 113 8.36 -1.52 -18.83
CA ALA A 113 9.11 -1.16 -20.01
C ALA A 113 8.88 -2.17 -21.15
N ALA A 114 9.27 -1.80 -22.37
CA ALA A 114 9.06 -2.64 -23.56
C ALA A 114 9.82 -3.99 -23.50
N ASP A 115 10.84 -4.10 -22.66
CA ASP A 115 11.60 -5.32 -22.40
C ASP A 115 10.99 -6.18 -21.27
N GLY A 116 9.78 -5.86 -20.83
CA GLY A 116 9.05 -6.49 -19.73
C GLY A 116 9.67 -6.30 -18.34
N SER A 117 10.82 -5.63 -18.23
CA SER A 117 11.30 -5.14 -16.95
C SER A 117 10.39 -4.01 -16.48
N GLY A 118 10.10 -3.95 -15.20
CA GLY A 118 9.15 -2.95 -14.72
C GLY A 118 9.02 -3.01 -13.23
N SER A 119 8.81 -1.83 -12.65
CA SER A 119 8.39 -1.74 -11.26
C SER A 119 7.31 -0.68 -11.15
N ILE A 120 6.35 -0.90 -10.27
CA ILE A 120 5.27 0.03 -9.99
C ILE A 120 5.11 0.17 -8.49
N SER A 121 5.03 1.41 -8.03
CA SER A 121 4.99 1.75 -6.61
C SER A 121 3.62 2.30 -6.23
N TYR A 122 3.07 1.78 -5.15
CA TYR A 122 1.81 2.19 -4.54
C TYR A 122 2.03 2.77 -3.16
N GLY A 123 1.26 3.79 -2.81
CA GLY A 123 1.28 4.36 -1.48
C GLY A 123 0.09 5.27 -1.22
N PHE A 124 0.14 5.97 -0.10
CA PHE A 124 -0.87 6.96 0.26
C PHE A 124 -0.65 8.25 -0.53
N SER A 125 -1.73 8.86 -1.01
CA SER A 125 -1.68 10.12 -1.75
C SER A 125 -1.01 11.22 -0.90
N GLY A 126 -0.02 11.90 -1.48
CA GLY A 126 0.75 12.94 -0.79
C GLY A 126 1.76 12.45 0.24
N TYR A 127 1.94 11.13 0.41
CA TYR A 127 2.90 10.55 1.34
C TYR A 127 3.89 9.62 0.61
N THR A 128 5.10 10.12 0.38
CA THR A 128 6.17 9.42 -0.35
C THR A 128 7.25 8.85 0.57
N ALA A 129 7.12 9.05 1.88
CA ALA A 129 8.12 8.58 2.85
C ALA A 129 8.10 7.06 3.02
N CYS A 130 6.97 6.39 2.75
CA CYS A 130 6.87 4.93 2.73
C CYS A 130 5.87 4.47 1.65
N TYR A 131 6.24 3.45 0.89
CA TYR A 131 5.44 2.91 -0.21
C TYR A 131 5.77 1.43 -0.47
N VAL A 132 4.90 0.75 -1.22
CA VAL A 132 5.10 -0.63 -1.67
C VAL A 132 5.50 -0.60 -3.13
N THR A 133 6.58 -1.27 -3.49
CA THR A 133 7.03 -1.46 -4.88
C THR A 133 6.84 -2.90 -5.28
N TYR A 134 6.11 -3.12 -6.37
CA TYR A 134 6.06 -4.38 -7.10
C TYR A 134 7.04 -4.32 -8.27
N THR A 135 7.93 -5.29 -8.36
CA THR A 135 8.89 -5.46 -9.44
C THR A 135 8.54 -6.72 -10.21
N ALA A 136 8.30 -6.58 -11.52
CA ALA A 136 7.98 -7.70 -12.40
C ALA A 136 9.13 -8.71 -12.49
N ALA A 137 8.78 -9.94 -12.83
CA ALA A 137 9.75 -10.97 -13.18
C ALA A 137 10.54 -10.56 -14.44
N THR A 138 11.84 -10.85 -14.46
CA THR A 138 12.74 -10.51 -15.58
C THR A 138 13.29 -11.74 -16.31
N SER A 139 13.02 -12.95 -15.82
CA SER A 139 13.33 -14.22 -16.48
C SER A 139 12.51 -15.36 -15.88
N ASP A 140 12.52 -16.53 -16.51
CA ASP A 140 11.80 -17.73 -16.04
C ASP A 140 12.21 -18.19 -14.62
N ASN A 141 13.39 -17.78 -14.15
CA ASN A 141 13.95 -18.18 -12.84
C ASN A 141 13.95 -17.04 -11.81
N ILE A 142 13.38 -15.88 -12.14
CA ILE A 142 13.31 -14.73 -11.24
C ILE A 142 11.84 -14.38 -11.02
N SER A 143 11.33 -14.69 -9.82
CA SER A 143 9.97 -14.33 -9.44
C SER A 143 9.77 -12.82 -9.33
N ALA A 144 8.55 -12.37 -9.60
CA ALA A 144 8.14 -11.02 -9.24
C ALA A 144 8.30 -10.80 -7.73
N THR A 145 8.77 -9.62 -7.35
CA THR A 145 9.09 -9.30 -5.96
C THR A 145 8.30 -8.08 -5.51
N THR A 146 7.80 -8.10 -4.28
CA THR A 146 7.13 -6.95 -3.67
C THR A 146 7.83 -6.57 -2.38
N VAL A 147 8.17 -5.29 -2.25
CA VAL A 147 8.92 -4.76 -1.11
C VAL A 147 8.30 -3.46 -0.63
N VAL A 148 8.27 -3.27 0.69
CA VAL A 148 7.98 -1.96 1.30
C VAL A 148 9.30 -1.18 1.35
N GLN A 149 9.31 0.04 0.85
CA GLN A 149 10.49 0.89 0.69
C GLN A 149 10.20 2.34 1.09
N GLY A 150 11.19 3.01 1.67
CA GLY A 150 11.12 4.42 2.06
C GLY A 150 11.70 4.68 3.46
N SER A 151 12.12 5.93 3.71
CA SER A 151 12.73 6.36 4.98
C SER A 151 11.74 6.45 6.15
N GLY A 152 10.43 6.43 5.85
CA GLY A 152 9.33 6.41 6.81
C GLY A 152 8.79 5.01 7.11
N CYS A 153 9.30 3.97 6.47
CA CYS A 153 8.89 2.58 6.73
C CYS A 153 9.64 2.04 7.94
N LYS A 154 9.19 2.40 9.15
CA LYS A 154 9.69 1.81 10.39
C LYS A 154 8.90 0.57 10.77
#